data_AF-A0A1F6VAQ2-F1
#
_entry.id   AF-A0A1F6VAQ2-F1
#
_cell.length_a   1.000
_cell.length_b   1.000
_cell.length_c   1.000
_cell.angle_alpha   90.00
_cell.angle_beta   90.00
_cell.angle_gamma   90.00
#
_symmetry.space_group_name_H-M   'P 1'
#
loop_
_entity.id
_entity.type
_entity.pdbx_description
1 polymer ?
#
loop_
_entity_poly.entity_id
_entity_poly.type
_entity_poly.pdbx_seq_one_letter_code
_entity_poly.pdbx_strand_id
1 'polypeptide(L)'
;MVHRLLAGYLAKKKVGKDKFLEYEKLARISSEQEKRASDAERASIKYKQVEYMSKRLGESFDGIISGVSEWGIYVEEVETKCEGLVRVRDMADDFYIFNEKKLELVGQKKKKTYRLGDRVKMKVKGVDLERKTIDYSLV
;
A
#
# COMPACT_ATOMS: atom_id res chain seq x y z
N MET A 1 0.62 -12.14 -27.84
CA MET A 1 -0.59 -12.61 -28.56
C MET A 1 -1.01 -11.64 -29.65
N VAL A 2 -1.20 -10.35 -29.33
CA VAL A 2 -1.63 -9.29 -30.26
C VAL A 2 -0.83 -9.25 -31.56
N HIS A 3 0.52 -9.17 -31.49
CA HIS A 3 1.36 -9.16 -32.69
C HIS A 3 1.15 -10.38 -33.62
N ARG A 4 0.94 -11.58 -33.05
CA ARG A 4 0.71 -12.81 -33.83
C ARG A 4 -0.67 -12.83 -34.49
N LEU A 5 -1.69 -12.31 -33.80
CA LEU A 5 -3.04 -12.16 -34.34
C LEU A 5 -3.05 -11.19 -35.52
N LEU A 6 -2.44 -10.01 -35.35
CA LEU A 6 -2.33 -9.00 -36.40
C LEU A 6 -1.65 -9.55 -37.66
N ALA A 7 -0.51 -10.23 -37.51
CA ALA A 7 0.18 -10.87 -38.63
C ALA A 7 -0.69 -11.93 -39.34
N GLY A 8 -1.50 -12.68 -38.58
CA GLY A 8 -2.45 -13.64 -39.12
C GLY A 8 -3.55 -12.98 -39.96
N TYR A 9 -4.12 -11.88 -39.49
CA TYR A 9 -5.14 -11.11 -40.23
C TYR A 9 -4.59 -10.51 -41.52
N LEU A 10 -3.37 -9.95 -41.48
CA LEU A 10 -2.69 -9.44 -42.67
C LEU A 10 -2.44 -10.55 -43.72
N ALA A 11 -2.17 -11.77 -43.26
CA ALA A 11 -2.03 -12.95 -44.10
C ALA A 11 -3.37 -13.61 -44.50
N LYS A 12 -4.52 -12.95 -44.26
CA LYS A 12 -5.89 -13.44 -44.51
C LYS A 12 -6.21 -14.79 -43.86
N LYS A 13 -5.50 -15.17 -42.78
CA LYS A 13 -5.78 -16.40 -42.03
C LYS A 13 -6.98 -16.18 -41.12
N LYS A 14 -7.96 -17.09 -41.18
CA LYS A 14 -9.08 -17.10 -40.23
C LYS A 14 -8.65 -17.78 -38.93
N VAL A 15 -9.01 -17.18 -37.80
CA VAL A 15 -8.82 -17.79 -36.48
C VAL A 15 -10.01 -18.69 -36.21
N GLY A 16 -9.77 -20.00 -36.07
CA GLY A 16 -10.81 -20.97 -35.71
C GLY A 16 -11.23 -20.84 -34.24
N LYS A 17 -12.42 -21.39 -33.91
CA LYS A 17 -12.98 -21.35 -32.55
C LYS A 17 -12.05 -21.95 -31.49
N ASP A 18 -11.36 -23.05 -31.81
CA ASP A 18 -10.43 -23.71 -30.88
C ASP A 18 -9.25 -22.80 -30.49
N LYS A 19 -8.76 -22.03 -31.46
CA LYS A 19 -7.66 -21.08 -31.25
C LYS A 19 -8.12 -19.86 -30.44
N PHE A 20 -9.41 -19.50 -30.52
CA PHE A 20 -9.99 -18.45 -29.69
C PHE A 20 -10.08 -18.88 -28.22
N LEU A 21 -10.54 -20.11 -27.96
CA LEU A 21 -10.53 -20.72 -26.62
C LEU A 21 -9.10 -20.80 -26.03
N GLU A 22 -8.11 -21.12 -26.87
CA GLU A 22 -6.69 -21.09 -26.46
C GLU A 22 -6.24 -19.68 -26.04
N TYR A 23 -6.60 -18.64 -26.80
CA TYR A 23 -6.25 -17.27 -26.45
C TYR A 23 -6.96 -16.78 -25.18
N GLU A 24 -8.21 -17.16 -24.95
CA GLU A 24 -8.91 -16.86 -23.71
C GLU A 24 -8.18 -17.47 -22.49
N LYS A 25 -7.77 -18.73 -22.60
CA LYS A 25 -6.96 -19.39 -21.57
C LYS A 25 -5.63 -18.67 -21.34
N LEU A 26 -4.93 -18.30 -22.41
CA LEU A 26 -3.65 -17.58 -22.32
C LEU A 26 -3.82 -16.16 -21.75
N ALA A 27 -4.91 -15.47 -22.06
CA ALA A 27 -5.24 -14.17 -21.48
C ALA A 27 -5.43 -14.28 -19.97
N ARG A 28 -6.21 -15.26 -19.51
CA ARG A 28 -6.40 -15.53 -18.08
C ARG A 28 -5.06 -15.80 -17.37
N ILE A 29 -4.22 -16.67 -17.94
CA ILE A 29 -2.90 -16.96 -17.39
C ILE A 29 -2.05 -15.68 -17.32
N SER A 30 -2.08 -14.85 -18.37
CA SER A 30 -1.31 -13.59 -18.40
C SER A 30 -1.75 -12.64 -17.29
N SER A 31 -3.07 -12.49 -17.07
CA SER A 31 -3.61 -11.67 -15.98
C SER A 31 -3.25 -12.21 -14.60
N GLU A 32 -3.28 -13.53 -14.40
CA GLU A 32 -2.84 -14.16 -13.15
C GLU A 32 -1.35 -13.92 -12.87
N GLN A 33 -0.51 -14.03 -13.91
CA GLN A 33 0.93 -13.78 -13.79
C GLN A 33 1.25 -12.31 -13.56
N GLU A 34 0.53 -11.40 -14.20
CA GLU A 34 0.65 -9.95 -13.97
C GLU A 34 0.35 -9.60 -12.52
N LYS A 35 -0.76 -10.12 -11.98
CA LYS A 35 -1.10 -9.95 -10.56
C LYS A 35 -0.01 -10.50 -9.65
N ARG A 36 0.46 -11.72 -9.92
CA ARG A 36 1.53 -12.36 -9.13
C ARG A 36 2.83 -11.56 -9.16
N ALA A 37 3.20 -11.01 -10.31
CA ALA A 37 4.38 -10.17 -10.46
C ALA A 37 4.23 -8.86 -9.67
N SER A 38 3.06 -8.20 -9.76
CA SER A 38 2.78 -6.96 -9.01
C SER A 38 2.79 -7.20 -7.49
N ASP A 39 2.22 -8.31 -7.02
CA ASP A 39 2.24 -8.68 -5.60
C ASP A 39 3.68 -8.93 -5.11
N ALA A 40 4.51 -9.61 -5.91
CA ALA A 40 5.92 -9.84 -5.60
C ALA A 40 6.74 -8.54 -5.58
N GLU A 41 6.50 -7.64 -6.53
CA GLU A 41 7.14 -6.32 -6.58
C GLU A 41 6.80 -5.50 -5.33
N ARG A 42 5.52 -5.38 -4.98
CA ARG A 42 5.07 -4.68 -3.77
C ARG A 42 5.70 -5.28 -2.51
N ALA A 43 5.77 -6.61 -2.43
CA ALA A 43 6.38 -7.30 -1.30
C ALA A 43 7.90 -7.06 -1.19
N SER A 44 8.59 -6.88 -2.32
CA SER A 44 10.01 -6.52 -2.40
C SER A 44 10.25 -5.07 -1.96
N ILE A 45 9.44 -4.14 -2.49
CA ILE A 45 9.48 -2.72 -2.11
C ILE A 45 9.25 -2.55 -0.60
N LYS A 46 8.19 -3.17 -0.06
CA LYS A 46 7.88 -3.08 1.38
C LYS A 46 9.02 -3.61 2.25
N TYR A 47 9.64 -4.72 1.85
CA TYR A 47 10.80 -5.26 2.56
C TYR A 47 11.96 -4.26 2.58
N LYS A 48 12.27 -3.61 1.45
CA LYS A 48 13.33 -2.61 1.38
C LYS A 48 13.01 -1.32 2.14
N GLN A 49 11.75 -0.89 2.18
CA GLN A 49 11.32 0.22 3.03
C GLN A 49 11.54 -0.08 4.52
N VAL A 50 11.18 -1.30 4.96
CA VAL A 50 11.38 -1.74 6.35
C VAL A 50 12.87 -1.85 6.68
N GLU A 51 13.68 -2.44 5.79
CA GLU A 51 15.13 -2.50 5.93
C GLU A 51 15.75 -1.09 6.02
N TYR A 52 15.29 -0.15 5.20
CA TYR A 52 15.75 1.23 5.23
C TYR A 52 15.40 1.92 6.56
N MET A 53 14.16 1.80 7.02
CA MET A 53 13.72 2.40 8.29
C MET A 53 14.31 1.73 9.54
N SER A 54 14.73 0.46 9.44
CA SER A 54 15.39 -0.24 10.56
C SER A 54 16.66 0.46 11.04
N LYS A 55 17.35 1.14 10.13
CA LYS A 55 18.58 1.89 10.41
C LYS A 55 18.31 3.32 10.92
N ARG A 56 17.04 3.67 11.16
CA ARG A 56 16.56 5.03 11.50
C ARG A 56 15.65 5.03 12.72
N LEU A 57 15.78 4.01 13.56
CA LEU A 57 15.02 3.90 14.80
C LEU A 57 15.25 5.15 15.65
N GLY A 58 14.15 5.76 16.09
CA GLY A 58 14.17 6.96 16.91
C GLY A 58 14.27 8.29 16.15
N GLU A 59 14.51 8.27 14.84
CA GLU A 59 14.51 9.48 14.00
C GLU A 59 13.09 9.96 13.70
N SER A 60 12.95 11.26 13.45
CA SER A 60 11.68 11.90 13.14
C SER A 60 11.63 12.38 11.70
N PHE A 61 10.46 12.23 11.09
CA PHE A 61 10.21 12.56 9.69
C PHE A 61 8.88 13.29 9.54
N ASP A 62 8.73 14.00 8.43
CA ASP A 62 7.45 14.52 7.99
C ASP A 62 6.74 13.48 7.12
N GLY A 63 5.44 13.31 7.37
CA GLY A 63 4.63 12.29 6.71
C GLY A 63 3.24 12.78 6.35
N ILE A 64 2.60 12.00 5.49
CA ILE A 64 1.23 12.21 5.04
C ILE A 64 0.45 10.97 5.42
N ILE A 65 -0.73 11.15 6.00
CA ILE A 65 -1.63 10.04 6.30
C ILE A 65 -2.09 9.41 4.99
N SER A 66 -1.66 8.16 4.74
CA SER A 66 -2.00 7.38 3.54
C SER A 66 -3.22 6.49 3.72
N GLY A 67 -3.65 6.28 4.97
CA GLY A 67 -4.82 5.49 5.30
C GLY A 67 -5.27 5.66 6.74
N VAL A 68 -6.56 5.46 6.98
CA VAL A 68 -7.16 5.54 8.31
C VAL A 68 -7.99 4.29 8.55
N SER A 69 -7.87 3.69 9.73
CA SER A 69 -8.62 2.52 10.15
C SER A 69 -8.94 2.59 11.64
N GLU A 70 -9.77 1.66 12.13
CA GLU A 70 -10.03 1.48 13.56
C GLU A 70 -8.77 1.18 14.40
N TRP A 71 -7.73 0.62 13.78
CA TRP A 71 -6.48 0.26 14.45
C TRP A 71 -5.51 1.43 14.61
N GLY A 72 -5.70 2.50 13.83
CA GLY A 72 -4.77 3.62 13.76
C GLY A 72 -4.71 4.27 12.39
N ILE A 73 -3.67 5.08 12.19
CA ILE A 73 -3.38 5.80 10.94
C ILE A 73 -2.12 5.25 10.29
N TYR A 74 -2.21 4.98 8.99
CA TYR A 74 -1.05 4.70 8.15
C TYR A 74 -0.47 6.03 7.71
N VAL A 75 0.84 6.17 7.87
CA VAL A 75 1.58 7.38 7.54
C VAL A 75 2.69 7.00 6.56
N GLU A 76 2.73 7.70 5.44
CA GLU A 76 3.78 7.60 4.44
C GLU A 76 4.77 8.75 4.63
N GLU A 77 6.06 8.43 4.74
CA GLU A 77 7.12 9.45 4.76
C GLU A 77 7.24 10.15 3.40
N VAL A 78 7.38 11.49 3.43
CA VAL A 78 7.23 12.34 2.24
C VAL A 78 8.22 12.00 1.13
N GLU A 79 9.50 11.80 1.45
CA GLU A 79 10.57 11.62 0.46
C GLU A 79 10.73 10.17 0.01
N THR A 80 10.86 9.26 0.97
CA THR A 80 11.21 7.85 0.77
C THR A 80 9.99 6.96 0.55
N LYS A 81 8.79 7.49 0.80
CA LYS A 81 7.53 6.75 0.65
C LYS A 81 7.41 5.54 1.57
N CYS A 82 8.22 5.48 2.62
CA CYS A 82 8.17 4.42 3.61
C CYS A 82 6.91 4.56 4.45
N GLU A 83 6.01 3.59 4.31
CA GLU A 83 4.74 3.58 5.01
C GLU A 83 4.80 2.72 6.27
N GLY A 84 4.30 3.27 7.38
CA GLY A 84 4.18 2.61 8.68
C GLY A 84 2.87 2.97 9.39
N LEU A 85 2.59 2.28 10.49
CA LEU A 85 1.37 2.43 11.27
C LEU A 85 1.64 3.20 12.57
N VAL A 86 0.88 4.26 12.81
CA VAL A 86 0.69 4.79 14.16
C VAL A 86 -0.54 4.14 14.75
N ARG A 87 -0.36 3.31 15.78
CA ARG A 87 -1.47 2.62 16.44
C ARG A 87 -2.28 3.62 17.26
N VAL A 88 -3.60 3.48 17.23
CA VAL A 88 -4.51 4.35 18.01
C VAL A 88 -4.18 4.34 19.51
N ARG A 89 -3.69 3.21 20.03
CA ARG A 89 -3.27 3.04 21.43
C ARG A 89 -2.04 3.87 21.81
N ASP A 90 -1.21 4.24 20.84
CA ASP A 90 -0.02 5.06 21.04
C ASP A 90 -0.34 6.56 20.97
N MET A 91 -1.57 6.94 20.61
CA MET A 91 -2.02 8.34 20.53
C MET A 91 -2.49 8.82 21.91
N ALA A 92 -1.54 8.99 22.84
CA ALA A 92 -1.84 9.27 24.25
C ALA A 92 -2.49 10.64 24.53
N ASP A 93 -2.64 11.50 23.52
CA ASP A 93 -3.14 12.85 23.70
C ASP A 93 -4.67 12.94 23.79
N ASP A 94 -5.41 11.93 23.32
CA ASP A 94 -6.87 11.81 23.43
C ASP A 94 -7.34 10.36 23.24
N PHE A 95 -8.64 10.09 23.42
CA PHE A 95 -9.28 8.86 23.00
C PHE A 95 -9.89 9.05 21.61
N TYR A 96 -9.37 8.33 20.60
CA TYR A 96 -9.80 8.48 19.22
C TYR A 96 -10.83 7.43 18.82
N ILE A 97 -11.92 7.88 18.19
CA ILE A 97 -12.94 7.01 17.56
C ILE A 97 -12.81 7.07 16.05
N PHE A 98 -12.86 5.92 15.40
CA PHE A 98 -12.95 5.83 13.96
C PHE A 98 -14.36 6.14 13.45
N ASN A 99 -14.44 7.10 12.53
CA ASN A 99 -15.64 7.44 11.80
C ASN A 99 -15.51 6.91 10.37
N GLU A 100 -16.06 5.73 10.13
CA GLU A 100 -16.00 5.01 8.87
C GLU A 100 -16.58 5.82 7.69
N LYS A 101 -17.66 6.57 7.90
CA LYS A 101 -18.31 7.37 6.85
C LYS A 101 -17.41 8.48 6.32
N LYS A 102 -16.49 8.99 7.15
CA LYS A 102 -15.59 10.10 6.81
C LYS A 102 -14.12 9.66 6.70
N LEU A 103 -13.83 8.38 6.95
CA LEU A 103 -12.48 7.82 6.98
C LEU A 103 -11.51 8.66 7.84
N GLU A 104 -11.93 8.93 9.07
CA GLU A 104 -11.20 9.80 10.01
C GLU A 104 -11.15 9.20 11.42
N LEU A 105 -10.09 9.50 12.17
CA LEU A 105 -10.04 9.31 13.61
C LEU A 105 -10.33 10.63 14.30
N VAL A 106 -11.34 10.66 15.17
CA VAL A 106 -11.77 11.86 15.90
C VAL A 106 -11.54 11.68 17.39
N GLY A 107 -10.75 12.57 18.00
CA GLY A 107 -10.52 12.62 19.44
C GLY A 107 -11.79 13.04 20.19
N GLN A 108 -12.15 12.30 21.24
CA GLN A 108 -13.37 12.56 21.99
C GLN A 108 -13.34 13.88 22.76
N LYS A 109 -12.21 14.21 23.40
CA LYS A 109 -12.09 15.37 24.30
C LYS A 109 -11.61 16.62 23.55
N LYS A 110 -10.52 16.50 22.81
CA LYS A 110 -9.84 17.60 22.09
C LYS A 110 -10.44 17.85 20.70
N LYS A 111 -11.28 16.94 20.19
CA LYS A 111 -11.84 16.99 18.83
C LYS A 111 -10.80 17.07 17.72
N LYS A 112 -9.53 16.74 18.03
CA LYS A 112 -8.47 16.62 17.04
C LYS A 112 -8.86 15.51 16.07
N THR A 113 -8.72 15.77 14.78
CA THR A 113 -9.12 14.85 13.74
C THR A 113 -7.92 14.50 12.88
N TYR A 114 -7.75 13.23 12.56
CA TYR A 114 -6.76 12.74 11.61
C TYR A 114 -7.48 12.10 10.42
N ARG A 115 -7.18 12.59 9.22
CA ARG A 115 -7.82 12.20 7.96
C ARG A 115 -6.78 11.82 6.92
N LEU A 116 -7.23 11.09 5.91
CA LEU A 116 -6.43 10.83 4.72
C LEU A 116 -5.91 12.16 4.12
N GLY A 117 -4.61 12.23 3.86
CA GLY A 117 -3.94 13.39 3.27
C GLY A 117 -3.42 14.43 4.27
N ASP A 118 -3.75 14.31 5.56
CA ASP A 118 -3.22 15.23 6.57
C ASP A 118 -1.70 15.08 6.71
N ARG A 119 -1.01 16.20 6.91
CA ARG A 119 0.43 16.21 7.23
C ARG A 119 0.63 16.02 8.72
N VAL A 120 1.56 15.14 9.07
CA VAL A 120 1.92 14.83 10.45
C VAL A 120 3.43 14.73 10.58
N LYS A 121 3.94 14.95 11.80
CA LYS A 121 5.30 14.59 12.16
C LYS A 121 5.28 13.27 12.92
N MET A 122 6.10 12.33 12.50
CA MET A 122 6.18 11.01 13.11
C MET A 122 7.62 10.63 13.45
N LYS A 123 7.76 9.67 14.35
CA LYS A 123 9.03 9.09 14.78
C LYS A 123 9.02 7.59 14.56
N VAL A 124 10.14 7.04 14.10
CA VAL A 124 10.31 5.58 13.94
C VAL A 124 10.37 4.95 15.33
N LYS A 125 9.32 4.21 15.69
CA LYS A 125 9.19 3.55 17.00
C LYS A 125 9.77 2.14 16.98
N GLY A 126 9.49 1.40 15.92
CA GLY A 126 9.91 0.01 15.78
C GLY A 126 9.80 -0.48 14.35
N VAL A 127 10.47 -1.58 14.06
CA VAL A 127 10.41 -2.27 12.76
C VAL A 127 10.36 -3.77 12.99
N ASP A 128 9.70 -4.48 12.09
CA ASP A 128 9.67 -5.94 12.04
C ASP A 128 9.90 -6.38 10.59
N LEU A 129 11.10 -6.94 10.33
CA LEU A 129 11.53 -7.38 9.00
C LEU A 129 10.78 -8.63 8.52
N GLU A 130 10.41 -9.53 9.45
CA GLU A 130 9.68 -10.76 9.11
C GLU A 130 8.25 -10.42 8.70
N ARG A 131 7.59 -9.55 9.47
CA ARG A 131 6.23 -9.08 9.21
C ARG A 131 6.18 -7.98 8.16
N LYS A 132 7.33 -7.39 7.79
CA LYS A 132 7.48 -6.25 6.88
C LYS A 132 6.66 -5.03 7.33
N THR A 133 6.70 -4.74 8.62
CA THR A 133 5.95 -3.63 9.22
C THR A 133 6.88 -2.60 9.87
N ILE A 134 6.46 -1.34 9.82
CA ILE A 134 7.09 -0.21 10.51
C ILE A 134 6.04 0.34 11.47
N ASP A 135 6.40 0.46 12.75
CA ASP A 135 5.58 1.13 13.76
C ASP A 135 6.10 2.57 13.93
N TYR A 136 5.20 3.53 13.84
CA TYR A 136 5.46 4.95 14.05
C TYR A 136 4.76 5.43 15.34
N SER A 137 5.26 6.54 15.88
CA SER A 137 4.57 7.34 16.90
C SER A 137 4.45 8.78 16.43
N LEU A 138 3.35 9.46 16.77
CA LEU A 138 3.24 10.90 16.53
C LEU A 138 4.16 11.70 17.46
N VAL A 139 4.58 12.87 16.97
CA VAL A 139 5.39 13.86 17.71
C VAL A 139 4.54 15.07 18.07
#